data_AF-S9TAY3-F1
#
_entry.id   AF-S9TAY3-F1
#
_cell.length_a   1.000
_cell.length_b   1.000
_cell.length_c   1.000
_cell.angle_alpha   90.00
_cell.angle_beta   90.00
_cell.angle_gamma   90.00
#
_symmetry.space_group_name_H-M   'P 1'
#
loop_
_entity.id
_entity.type
_entity.pdbx_description
1 polymer ?
#
loop_
_entity_poly.entity_id
_entity_poly.type
_entity_poly.pdbx_seq_one_letter_code
_entity_poly.pdbx_strand_id
1 'polypeptide(L)'
;MAQGFHLVVLLCSVSSLKWYELEAWVCGRKDYDPDVLLANCTYEGLAPDDERVLYLRQALNSFTRHQRALFMRFVSGRERMPAAIHLRIISDNSAPLVGGPPAAARPSTSPVRGDHGGGAAAEPRPVTANAIDNNRLPHASTCFYQLVLPRYSSADALREKLLLAIEYCLDIDADFHVRDSVAHPLHGEQETDIHVEEVNDEAYEDYTHLQ
;
A
#
# COMPACT_ATOMS: atom_id res chain seq x y z
N MET A 1 -31.64 0.67 15.17
CA MET A 1 -30.41 1.46 14.92
C MET A 1 -30.65 2.98 14.94
N ALA A 2 -31.77 3.51 14.39
CA ALA A 2 -31.99 4.97 14.31
C ALA A 2 -32.04 5.71 15.67
N GLN A 3 -32.69 5.14 16.70
CA GLN A 3 -32.85 5.80 18.00
C GLN A 3 -31.52 6.08 18.73
N GLY A 4 -30.49 5.26 18.54
CA GLY A 4 -29.18 5.48 19.16
C GLY A 4 -28.35 6.57 18.48
N PHE A 5 -28.52 6.77 17.17
CA PHE A 5 -27.80 7.78 16.39
C PHE A 5 -28.18 9.20 16.82
N HIS A 6 -29.46 9.43 17.15
CA HIS A 6 -29.96 10.73 17.61
C HIS A 6 -29.46 11.15 19.01
N LEU A 7 -28.91 10.22 19.79
CA LEU A 7 -28.31 10.51 21.09
C LEU A 7 -26.88 11.04 20.98
N VAL A 8 -26.24 10.85 19.82
CA VAL A 8 -24.84 11.22 19.57
C VAL A 8 -24.73 12.36 18.57
N VAL A 9 -25.64 12.41 17.59
CA VAL A 9 -25.63 13.41 16.52
C VAL A 9 -26.91 14.23 16.54
N LEU A 10 -26.77 15.55 16.67
CA LEU A 10 -27.90 16.50 16.64
C LEU A 10 -28.63 16.40 15.30
N LEU A 11 -29.92 16.06 15.38
CA LEU A 11 -30.83 15.90 14.24
C LEU A 11 -30.83 17.11 13.29
N CYS A 12 -30.72 18.32 13.85
CA CYS A 12 -30.70 19.58 13.11
C CYS A 12 -29.48 19.72 12.18
N SER A 13 -28.34 19.15 12.59
CA SER A 13 -27.09 19.19 11.83
C SER A 13 -27.10 18.20 10.67
N VAL A 14 -27.86 17.11 10.79
CA VAL A 14 -27.95 16.04 9.78
C VAL A 14 -29.06 16.32 8.77
N SER A 15 -30.16 16.94 9.20
CA SER A 15 -31.30 17.26 8.32
C SER A 15 -30.99 18.30 7.24
N SER A 16 -29.93 19.08 7.43
CA SER A 16 -29.49 20.12 6.49
C SER A 16 -28.51 19.60 5.44
N LEU A 17 -27.98 18.39 5.62
CA LEU A 17 -27.04 17.74 4.70
C LEU A 17 -27.79 16.89 3.70
N LYS A 18 -27.34 16.90 2.44
CA LYS A 18 -27.82 15.93 1.45
C LYS A 18 -27.21 14.56 1.75
N TRP A 19 -27.89 13.49 1.34
CA TRP A 19 -27.48 12.10 1.66
C TRP A 19 -26.03 11.79 1.26
N TYR A 20 -25.57 12.32 0.13
CA TYR A 20 -24.20 12.11 -0.36
C TYR A 20 -23.16 12.90 0.45
N GLU A 21 -23.52 14.02 1.06
CA GLU A 21 -22.66 14.80 1.95
C GLU A 21 -22.47 14.08 3.27
N LEU A 22 -23.57 13.54 3.83
CA LEU A 22 -23.51 12.69 5.02
C LEU A 22 -22.68 11.42 4.75
N GLU A 23 -22.85 10.77 3.59
CA GLU A 23 -22.03 9.63 3.19
C GLU A 23 -20.54 10.01 3.13
N ALA A 24 -20.21 11.15 2.53
CA ALA A 24 -18.82 11.62 2.45
C ALA A 24 -18.23 11.94 3.83
N TRP A 25 -19.03 12.41 4.79
CA TRP A 25 -18.60 12.70 6.16
C TRP A 25 -18.42 11.46 7.01
N VAL A 26 -19.34 10.50 6.90
CA VAL A 26 -19.33 9.27 7.70
C VAL A 26 -18.34 8.26 7.11
N CYS A 27 -18.40 8.04 5.80
CA CYS A 27 -17.63 7.01 5.11
C CYS A 27 -16.32 7.55 4.52
N GLY A 28 -16.17 8.87 4.34
CA GLY A 28 -15.05 9.48 3.63
C GLY A 28 -15.30 9.66 2.13
N ARG A 29 -14.42 10.43 1.47
CA ARG A 29 -14.53 10.73 0.03
C ARG A 29 -14.15 9.52 -0.83
N LYS A 30 -14.89 9.34 -1.92
CA LYS A 30 -14.75 8.26 -2.91
C LYS A 30 -13.56 8.42 -3.86
N ASP A 31 -12.90 9.57 -3.80
CA ASP A 31 -11.69 9.90 -4.55
C ASP A 31 -10.96 11.05 -3.84
N TYR A 32 -9.70 11.25 -4.18
CA TYR A 32 -8.86 12.33 -3.66
C TYR A 32 -7.88 12.79 -4.73
N ASP A 33 -7.47 14.04 -4.62
CA ASP A 33 -6.40 14.59 -5.44
C ASP A 33 -5.04 14.17 -4.81
N PRO A 34 -4.19 13.40 -5.53
CA PRO A 34 -2.88 12.99 -5.03
C PRO A 34 -2.01 14.16 -4.61
N ASP A 35 -2.11 15.29 -5.30
CA ASP A 35 -1.28 16.44 -5.04
C ASP A 35 -1.65 17.12 -3.72
N VAL A 36 -2.95 17.22 -3.45
CA VAL A 36 -3.50 17.72 -2.19
C VAL A 36 -3.22 16.77 -1.03
N LEU A 37 -3.31 15.45 -1.27
CA LEU A 37 -2.93 14.45 -0.26
C LEU A 37 -1.48 14.65 0.16
N LEU A 38 -0.55 14.66 -0.81
CA LEU A 38 0.88 14.79 -0.55
C LEU A 38 1.24 16.14 0.07
N ALA A 39 0.55 17.23 -0.30
CA ALA A 39 0.77 18.55 0.31
C ALA A 39 0.46 18.58 1.83
N ASN A 40 -0.40 17.68 2.32
CA ASN A 40 -0.76 17.58 3.73
C ASN A 40 0.00 16.45 4.47
N CYS A 41 0.97 15.80 3.82
CA CYS A 41 1.79 14.76 4.44
C CYS A 41 2.94 15.33 5.26
N THR A 42 3.40 14.58 6.26
CA THR A 42 4.69 14.85 6.91
C THR A 42 5.78 13.97 6.34
N TYR A 43 6.98 14.52 6.23
CA TYR A 43 8.13 13.83 5.68
C TYR A 43 9.15 13.58 6.80
N GLU A 44 9.52 12.31 7.02
CA GLU A 44 10.56 11.91 7.97
C GLU A 44 11.80 11.43 7.20
N GLY A 45 12.90 12.16 7.36
CA GLY A 45 14.15 11.86 6.64
C GLY A 45 14.11 12.15 5.14
N LEU A 46 13.11 12.92 4.68
CA LEU A 46 12.92 13.36 3.30
C LEU A 46 12.60 14.86 3.28
N ALA A 47 13.07 15.54 2.24
CA ALA A 47 12.60 16.88 1.92
C ALA A 47 11.33 16.78 1.04
N PRO A 48 10.44 17.79 1.05
CA PRO A 48 9.21 17.77 0.23
C PRO A 48 9.49 17.78 -1.28
N ASP A 49 10.67 18.21 -1.69
CA ASP A 49 11.21 18.24 -3.07
C ASP A 49 12.12 17.04 -3.40
N ASP A 50 12.23 16.06 -2.50
CA ASP A 50 13.04 14.85 -2.72
C ASP A 50 12.52 14.03 -3.92
N GLU A 51 13.45 13.41 -4.66
CA GLU A 51 13.15 12.57 -5.83
C GLU A 51 12.11 11.48 -5.50
N ARG A 52 12.17 10.87 -4.31
CA ARG A 52 11.21 9.83 -3.91
C ARG A 52 9.79 10.36 -3.80
N VAL A 53 9.63 11.59 -3.30
CA VAL A 53 8.34 12.25 -3.16
C VAL A 53 7.79 12.64 -4.54
N LEU A 54 8.66 13.13 -5.42
CA LEU A 54 8.30 13.42 -6.82
C LEU A 54 7.87 12.17 -7.57
N TYR A 55 8.59 11.05 -7.40
CA TYR A 55 8.23 9.77 -8.00
C TYR A 55 6.91 9.23 -7.46
N LEU A 56 6.67 9.33 -6.15
CA LEU A 56 5.38 8.96 -5.57
C LEU A 56 4.25 9.81 -6.16
N ARG A 57 4.45 11.13 -6.25
CA ARG A 57 3.47 12.05 -6.85
C ARG A 57 3.14 11.67 -8.29
N GLN A 58 4.16 11.39 -9.09
CA GLN A 58 3.98 10.98 -10.48
C GLN A 58 3.27 9.62 -10.58
N ALA A 59 3.63 8.65 -9.74
CA ALA A 59 3.00 7.34 -9.69
C ALA A 59 1.52 7.44 -9.32
N LEU A 60 1.17 8.17 -8.25
CA LEU A 60 -0.23 8.35 -7.81
C LEU A 60 -1.08 9.12 -8.84
N ASN A 61 -0.50 10.11 -9.53
CA ASN A 61 -1.18 10.80 -10.62
C ASN A 61 -1.43 9.91 -11.85
N SER A 62 -0.61 8.86 -12.04
CA SER A 62 -0.81 7.86 -13.11
C SER A 62 -1.82 6.76 -12.75
N PHE A 63 -2.22 6.66 -11.48
CA PHE A 63 -3.13 5.61 -11.02
C PHE A 63 -4.57 5.86 -11.42
N THR A 64 -5.29 4.77 -11.72
CA THR A 64 -6.74 4.81 -11.89
C THR A 64 -7.43 5.10 -10.55
N ARG A 65 -8.71 5.48 -10.59
CA ARG A 65 -9.50 5.70 -9.37
C ARG A 65 -9.53 4.47 -8.47
N HIS A 66 -9.63 3.28 -9.05
CA HIS A 66 -9.59 2.03 -8.30
C HIS A 66 -8.23 1.83 -7.62
N GLN A 67 -7.12 2.00 -8.36
CA GLN A 67 -5.76 1.89 -7.81
C GLN A 67 -5.50 2.92 -6.69
N ARG A 68 -6.04 4.14 -6.81
CA ARG A 68 -5.97 5.16 -5.75
C ARG A 68 -6.72 4.73 -4.49
N ALA A 69 -7.88 4.09 -4.62
CA ALA A 69 -8.63 3.54 -3.50
C ALA A 69 -7.87 2.38 -2.83
N LEU A 70 -7.25 1.50 -3.62
CA LEU A 70 -6.41 0.42 -3.11
C LEU A 70 -5.16 0.97 -2.40
N PHE A 71 -4.54 2.02 -2.93
CA PHE A 71 -3.46 2.72 -2.22
C PHE A 71 -3.92 3.26 -0.87
N MET A 72 -5.11 3.88 -0.79
CA MET A 72 -5.64 4.34 0.50
C MET A 72 -5.84 3.18 1.46
N ARG A 73 -6.33 2.03 0.97
CA ARG A 73 -6.45 0.82 1.78
C ARG A 73 -5.08 0.33 2.26
N PHE A 74 -4.07 0.36 1.41
CA PHE A 74 -2.70 -0.01 1.76
C PHE A 74 -2.11 0.87 2.87
N VAL A 75 -2.32 2.19 2.83
CA VAL A 75 -1.73 3.11 3.84
C VAL A 75 -2.60 3.34 5.08
N SER A 76 -3.91 3.13 4.98
CA SER A 76 -4.87 3.48 6.05
C SER A 76 -5.78 2.34 6.50
N GLY A 77 -5.76 1.19 5.83
CA GLY A 77 -6.71 0.09 6.03
C GLY A 77 -8.12 0.39 5.53
N ARG A 78 -8.34 1.53 4.88
CA ARG A 78 -9.64 1.97 4.37
C ARG A 78 -9.52 2.48 2.93
N GLU A 79 -10.48 2.11 2.09
CA GLU A 79 -10.50 2.55 0.67
C GLU A 79 -10.89 4.02 0.50
N ARG A 80 -11.56 4.61 1.49
CA ARG A 80 -12.03 6.00 1.46
C ARG A 80 -11.11 6.88 2.29
N MET A 81 -10.81 8.07 1.75
CA MET A 81 -9.98 9.05 2.45
C MET A 81 -10.70 9.58 3.69
N PRO A 82 -10.16 9.36 4.91
CA PRO A 82 -10.67 10.00 6.11
C PRO A 82 -10.50 11.51 6.00
N ALA A 83 -11.45 12.29 6.53
CA ALA A 83 -11.38 13.75 6.45
C ALA A 83 -10.15 14.39 7.14
N ALA A 84 -9.43 13.63 7.98
CA ALA A 84 -8.28 14.09 8.76
C ALA A 84 -7.12 13.06 8.79
N ILE A 85 -6.81 12.42 7.66
CA ILE A 85 -5.64 11.52 7.61
C ILE A 85 -4.34 12.34 7.53
N HIS A 86 -3.40 12.04 8.41
CA HIS A 86 -2.07 12.64 8.43
C HIS A 86 -1.04 11.57 8.06
N LEU A 87 -0.87 11.35 6.75
CA LEU A 87 0.04 10.35 6.20
C LEU A 87 1.49 10.82 6.40
N ARG A 88 2.33 9.95 6.94
CA ARG A 88 3.75 10.18 7.14
C ARG A 88 4.55 9.39 6.14
N ILE A 89 5.41 10.06 5.37
CA ILE A 89 6.27 9.46 4.36
C ILE A 89 7.68 9.40 4.92
N ILE A 90 8.23 8.18 4.99
CA ILE A 90 9.50 7.88 5.65
C ILE A 90 10.50 7.39 4.60
N SER A 91 11.72 7.92 4.63
CA SER A 91 12.83 7.39 3.84
C SER A 91 13.27 6.02 4.37
N ASP A 92 13.38 5.04 3.49
CA ASP A 92 14.16 3.85 3.79
C ASP A 92 15.64 4.06 3.42
N ASN A 93 16.48 4.15 4.45
CA ASN A 93 17.94 4.31 4.32
C ASN A 93 18.68 3.02 4.70
N SER A 94 17.96 1.91 4.90
CA SER A 94 18.62 0.65 5.20
C SER A 94 19.45 0.20 4.00
N ALA A 95 20.61 -0.40 4.29
CA ALA A 95 21.51 -0.88 3.25
C ALA A 95 20.73 -1.85 2.33
N PRO A 96 20.90 -1.76 0.99
CA PRO A 96 20.29 -2.73 0.09
C PRO A 96 20.63 -4.13 0.57
N LEU A 97 19.67 -5.04 0.51
CA LEU A 97 19.92 -6.45 0.76
C LEU A 97 20.82 -6.96 -0.38
N VAL A 98 22.12 -6.71 -0.27
CA VAL A 98 23.12 -7.29 -1.16
C VAL A 98 22.97 -8.79 -0.98
N GLY A 99 22.43 -9.45 -2.00
CA GLY A 99 22.35 -10.90 -2.08
C GLY A 99 23.75 -11.47 -1.95
N GLY A 100 24.16 -11.78 -0.73
CA GLY A 100 25.29 -12.64 -0.48
C GLY A 100 24.91 -14.06 -0.91
N PRO A 101 25.82 -14.84 -1.51
CA PRO A 101 25.57 -16.26 -1.74
C PRO A 101 25.21 -16.95 -0.41
N PRO A 102 24.43 -18.05 -0.44
CA PRO A 102 24.11 -18.79 0.77
C PRO A 102 25.43 -19.14 1.47
N ALA A 103 25.53 -18.77 2.74
CA ALA A 103 26.66 -19.10 3.58
C ALA A 103 26.86 -20.62 3.52
N ALA A 104 27.79 -21.05 2.68
CA ALA A 104 28.24 -22.42 2.59
C ALA A 104 28.58 -22.85 4.01
N ALA A 105 27.99 -23.97 4.41
CA ALA A 105 28.13 -24.60 5.70
C ALA A 105 29.56 -24.43 6.23
N ARG A 106 29.70 -23.73 7.36
CA ARG A 106 30.96 -23.69 8.10
C ARG A 106 31.23 -25.12 8.56
N PRO A 107 32.31 -25.82 8.13
CA PRO A 107 32.70 -27.04 8.79
C PRO A 107 33.20 -26.67 10.19
N SER A 108 32.53 -27.20 11.21
CA SER A 108 32.97 -27.20 12.60
C SER A 108 34.31 -27.92 12.68
N THR A 109 35.42 -27.18 12.78
CA THR A 109 36.69 -27.72 13.25
C THR A 109 37.21 -26.84 14.38
N SER A 110 37.24 -27.45 15.56
CA SER A 110 37.82 -26.93 16.80
C SER A 110 39.35 -26.80 16.70
N PRO A 111 40.00 -26.06 17.62
CA PRO A 111 41.13 -25.20 17.30
C PRO A 111 42.49 -25.91 17.43
N VAL A 112 43.41 -25.60 16.51
CA VAL A 112 44.85 -25.74 16.76
C VAL A 112 45.46 -24.36 16.94
N ARG A 113 46.16 -24.27 18.06
CA ARG A 113 46.84 -23.12 18.66
C ARG A 113 48.02 -22.69 17.77
N GLY A 114 48.01 -21.43 17.34
CA GLY A 114 49.11 -20.79 16.61
C GLY A 114 48.99 -19.28 16.74
N ASP A 115 49.93 -18.70 17.45
CA ASP A 115 49.95 -17.32 17.94
C ASP A 115 50.74 -16.39 17.01
N HIS A 116 50.38 -15.11 17.03
CA HIS A 116 51.00 -13.90 16.45
C HIS A 116 50.58 -13.40 15.05
N GLY A 117 49.83 -12.29 15.09
CA GLY A 117 50.20 -11.08 14.36
C GLY A 117 49.36 -10.72 13.14
N GLY A 118 48.47 -9.72 13.28
CA GLY A 118 47.88 -9.03 12.14
C GLY A 118 46.42 -8.66 12.35
N GLY A 119 46.14 -7.69 13.22
CA GLY A 119 44.85 -7.02 13.26
C GLY A 119 44.65 -6.23 11.96
N ALA A 120 44.09 -6.87 10.94
CA ALA A 120 43.43 -6.15 9.87
C ALA A 120 42.15 -5.58 10.48
N ALA A 121 42.21 -4.31 10.85
CA ALA A 121 41.03 -3.51 11.14
C ALA A 121 40.04 -3.75 10.02
N ALA A 122 38.92 -4.41 10.33
CA ALA A 122 37.79 -4.46 9.44
C ALA A 122 37.35 -3.01 9.26
N GLU A 123 37.73 -2.41 8.13
CA GLU A 123 37.25 -1.09 7.76
C GLU A 123 35.73 -1.11 7.84
N PRO A 124 35.09 -0.12 8.50
CA PRO A 124 33.65 0.02 8.42
C PRO A 124 33.35 0.27 6.95
N ARG A 125 32.86 -0.76 6.25
CA ARG A 125 32.30 -0.62 4.89
C ARG A 125 31.40 0.61 4.91
N PRO A 126 31.64 1.64 4.07
CA PRO A 126 30.75 2.77 4.00
C PRO A 126 29.40 2.22 3.59
N VAL A 127 28.50 2.10 4.55
CA VAL A 127 27.09 1.82 4.29
C VAL A 127 26.63 3.02 3.47
N THR A 128 26.48 2.82 2.16
CA THR A 128 25.87 3.81 1.30
C THR A 128 24.39 3.82 1.68
N ALA A 129 24.05 4.51 2.78
CA ALA A 129 22.73 4.60 3.40
C ALA A 129 21.68 5.30 2.51
N ASN A 130 21.97 5.41 1.22
CA ASN A 130 21.17 6.10 0.22
C ASN A 130 21.31 5.48 -1.18
N ALA A 131 21.71 4.21 -1.24
CA ALA A 131 21.82 3.46 -2.50
C ALA A 131 20.44 3.12 -3.08
N ILE A 132 20.36 3.05 -4.40
CA ILE A 132 19.15 2.66 -5.13
C ILE A 132 18.86 1.18 -4.85
N ASP A 133 17.62 0.88 -4.47
CA ASP A 133 17.11 -0.48 -4.22
C ASP A 133 15.76 -0.68 -4.92
N ASN A 134 15.81 -1.23 -6.15
CA ASN A 134 14.62 -1.54 -6.93
C ASN A 134 13.96 -2.88 -6.53
N ASN A 135 14.59 -3.66 -5.66
CA ASN A 135 14.08 -4.98 -5.29
C ASN A 135 13.16 -4.89 -4.08
N ARG A 136 13.42 -3.94 -3.19
CA ARG A 136 12.61 -3.71 -2.01
C ARG A 136 11.25 -3.11 -2.33
N LEU A 137 10.20 -3.73 -1.81
CA LEU A 137 8.84 -3.22 -1.90
C LEU A 137 8.63 -2.07 -0.90
N PRO A 138 7.78 -1.09 -1.24
CA PRO A 138 7.35 -0.12 -0.26
C PRO A 138 6.52 -0.83 0.81
N HIS A 139 6.60 -0.33 2.04
CA HIS A 139 5.87 -0.91 3.16
C HIS A 139 5.04 0.17 3.86
N ALA A 140 3.80 -0.15 4.20
CA ALA A 140 2.93 0.74 4.92
C ALA A 140 2.58 0.20 6.32
N SER A 141 2.37 1.10 7.27
CA SER A 141 1.83 0.78 8.59
C SER A 141 0.53 1.53 8.78
N THR A 142 -0.59 0.80 8.66
CA THR A 142 -1.95 1.34 8.72
C THR A 142 -2.28 1.94 10.08
N CYS A 143 -1.79 1.34 11.17
CA CYS A 143 -2.00 1.83 12.54
C CYS A 143 -1.44 3.25 12.76
N PHE A 144 -0.38 3.62 12.04
CA PHE A 144 0.34 4.87 12.24
C PHE A 144 0.28 5.81 11.04
N TYR A 145 -0.45 5.43 9.98
CA TYR A 145 -0.48 6.10 8.68
C TYR A 145 0.93 6.41 8.18
N GLN A 146 1.78 5.40 8.16
CA GLN A 146 3.17 5.53 7.70
C GLN A 146 3.36 4.79 6.38
N LEU A 147 4.05 5.43 5.45
CA LEU A 147 4.52 4.84 4.20
C LEU A 147 6.04 4.96 4.14
N VAL A 148 6.73 3.82 4.11
CA VAL A 148 8.18 3.74 4.02
C VAL A 148 8.57 3.49 2.55
N LEU A 149 9.38 4.38 2.00
CA LEU A 149 9.80 4.36 0.60
C LEU A 149 11.30 4.11 0.44
N PRO A 150 11.68 2.98 -0.18
CA PRO A 150 13.01 2.77 -0.73
C PRO A 150 13.37 3.82 -1.80
N ARG A 151 14.68 3.98 -2.06
CA ARG A 151 15.13 4.81 -3.18
C ARG A 151 15.06 4.00 -4.46
N TYR A 152 14.09 4.32 -5.31
CA TYR A 152 13.96 3.71 -6.63
C TYR A 152 14.77 4.45 -7.68
N SER A 153 15.14 3.73 -8.75
CA SER A 153 15.86 4.32 -9.90
C SER A 153 15.01 5.27 -10.74
N SER A 154 13.68 5.12 -10.73
CA SER A 154 12.76 5.92 -11.55
C SER A 154 11.35 5.93 -10.94
N ALA A 155 10.50 6.84 -11.44
CA ALA A 155 9.08 6.88 -11.09
C ALA A 155 8.32 5.59 -11.47
N ASP A 156 8.64 5.02 -12.64
CA ASP A 156 8.03 3.77 -13.10
C ASP A 156 8.41 2.58 -12.20
N ALA A 157 9.67 2.51 -11.76
CA ALA A 157 10.10 1.48 -10.81
C ALA A 157 9.35 1.60 -9.48
N LEU A 158 9.16 2.82 -8.95
CA LEU A 158 8.33 3.03 -7.75
C LEU A 158 6.88 2.59 -8.00
N ARG A 159 6.31 2.99 -9.14
CA ARG A 159 4.92 2.70 -9.52
C ARG A 159 4.66 1.19 -9.56
N GLU A 160 5.49 0.44 -10.27
CA GLU A 160 5.39 -1.02 -10.38
C GLU A 160 5.48 -1.68 -9.00
N LYS A 161 6.45 -1.27 -8.18
CA LYS A 161 6.66 -1.84 -6.84
C LYS A 161 5.53 -1.47 -5.88
N LEU A 162 4.98 -0.27 -6.00
CA LEU A 162 3.85 0.18 -5.20
C LEU A 162 2.58 -0.57 -5.56
N LEU A 163 2.28 -0.76 -6.85
CA LEU A 163 1.14 -1.57 -7.29
C LEU A 163 1.28 -3.01 -6.82
N LEU A 164 2.46 -3.60 -6.97
CA LEU A 164 2.74 -4.95 -6.52
C LEU A 164 2.56 -5.11 -4.99
N ALA A 165 3.05 -4.14 -4.20
CA ALA A 165 2.87 -4.15 -2.75
C ALA A 165 1.39 -4.02 -2.34
N ILE A 166 0.62 -3.19 -3.04
CA ILE A 166 -0.82 -3.04 -2.83
C ILE A 166 -1.54 -4.35 -3.13
N GLU A 167 -1.26 -4.97 -4.28
CA GLU A 167 -1.90 -6.19 -4.75
C GLU A 167 -1.63 -7.37 -3.80
N TYR A 168 -0.38 -7.57 -3.37
CA TYR A 168 -0.06 -8.62 -2.40
C TYR A 168 -0.77 -8.46 -1.05
N CYS A 169 -1.08 -7.23 -0.63
CA CYS A 169 -1.86 -7.01 0.58
C CYS A 169 -3.35 -7.35 0.42
N LEU A 170 -3.88 -7.32 -0.81
CA LEU A 170 -5.29 -7.67 -1.08
C LEU A 170 -5.51 -9.18 -1.09
N ASP A 171 -4.55 -9.95 -1.60
CA ASP A 171 -4.62 -11.42 -1.61
C ASP A 171 -4.70 -11.99 -0.18
N ILE A 172 -4.01 -11.36 0.78
CA ILE A 172 -4.02 -11.80 2.19
C ILE A 172 -5.38 -11.59 2.85
N ASP A 173 -6.13 -10.54 2.47
CA ASP A 173 -7.49 -10.28 2.97
C ASP A 173 -8.54 -11.21 2.31
N ALA A 174 -8.26 -11.74 1.12
CA ALA A 174 -9.17 -12.61 0.37
C ALA A 174 -9.21 -14.06 0.92
N ASP A 175 -8.25 -14.47 1.74
CA ASP A 175 -8.17 -15.81 2.34
C ASP A 175 -9.23 -16.10 3.43
N PHE A 176 -10.14 -15.15 3.72
CA PHE A 176 -11.35 -15.39 4.52
C PHE A 176 -12.50 -16.05 3.74
N HIS A 177 -12.33 -16.30 2.44
CA HIS A 177 -13.26 -17.19 1.74
C HIS A 177 -13.02 -18.62 2.24
N VAL A 178 -13.80 -18.98 3.26
CA VAL A 178 -14.00 -20.35 3.74
C VAL A 178 -14.00 -21.27 2.54
N ARG A 179 -13.00 -22.15 2.47
CA ARG A 179 -12.96 -23.28 1.55
C ARG A 179 -14.12 -24.21 1.90
N ASP A 180 -15.33 -23.85 1.50
CA ASP A 180 -16.42 -24.80 1.35
C ASP A 180 -16.13 -25.58 0.08
N SER A 181 -15.35 -26.64 0.23
CA SER A 181 -15.26 -27.66 -0.80
C SER A 181 -15.13 -29.02 -0.15
N VAL A 182 -16.32 -29.62 0.00
CA VAL A 182 -16.57 -31.05 -0.12
C VAL A 182 -15.56 -31.67 -1.08
N ALA A 183 -14.92 -32.74 -0.62
CA ALA A 183 -13.97 -33.52 -1.38
C ALA A 183 -14.57 -34.01 -2.72
N HIS A 184 -13.89 -33.78 -3.84
CA HIS A 184 -13.57 -34.84 -4.81
C HIS A 184 -12.49 -34.37 -5.82
N PRO A 185 -11.67 -35.29 -6.38
CA PRO A 185 -10.34 -34.97 -6.86
C PRO A 185 -10.14 -35.10 -8.40
N LEU A 186 -9.03 -34.51 -8.83
CA LEU A 186 -8.20 -34.75 -10.02
C LEU A 186 -8.65 -34.28 -11.42
N HIS A 187 -7.66 -33.62 -12.03
CA HIS A 187 -7.29 -33.47 -13.45
C HIS A 187 -7.93 -32.40 -14.31
N GLY A 188 -7.03 -31.67 -14.99
CA GLY A 188 -7.21 -31.22 -16.37
C GLY A 188 -7.09 -29.72 -16.54
N GLU A 189 -5.93 -29.29 -17.01
CA GLU A 189 -5.70 -28.00 -17.68
C GLU A 189 -6.86 -27.55 -18.59
N GLN A 190 -7.28 -26.27 -18.50
CA GLN A 190 -7.79 -25.54 -19.66
C GLN A 190 -7.73 -24.01 -19.45
N GLU A 191 -7.14 -23.33 -20.44
CA GLU A 191 -7.18 -21.88 -20.64
C GLU A 191 -8.60 -21.33 -20.46
N THR A 192 -8.74 -20.21 -19.74
CA THR A 192 -9.93 -19.37 -19.85
C THR A 192 -9.52 -18.00 -20.36
N ASP A 193 -9.69 -17.87 -21.66
CA ASP A 193 -10.01 -16.65 -22.39
C ASP A 193 -10.98 -15.79 -21.56
N ILE A 194 -10.51 -14.63 -21.09
CA ILE A 194 -11.36 -13.70 -20.34
C ILE A 194 -12.05 -12.82 -21.37
N HIS A 195 -13.25 -13.24 -21.77
CA HIS A 195 -14.19 -12.40 -22.49
C HIS A 195 -14.60 -11.24 -21.57
N VAL A 196 -14.10 -10.05 -21.87
CA VAL A 196 -14.51 -8.81 -21.21
C VAL A 196 -15.92 -8.48 -21.69
N GLU A 197 -16.94 -8.83 -20.90
CA GLU A 197 -18.25 -8.21 -21.10
C GLU A 197 -18.18 -6.78 -20.58
N GLU A 198 -18.12 -5.83 -21.52
CA GLU A 198 -18.45 -4.44 -21.28
C GLU A 198 -19.89 -4.39 -20.76
N VAL A 199 -20.06 -4.18 -19.45
CA VAL A 199 -21.38 -3.88 -18.89
C VAL A 199 -21.77 -2.49 -19.38
N ASN A 200 -22.66 -2.47 -20.37
CA ASN A 200 -23.29 -1.28 -20.90
C ASN A 200 -24.17 -0.63 -19.82
N ASP A 201 -23.83 0.59 -19.39
CA ASP A 201 -24.46 1.35 -18.29
C ASP A 201 -25.85 1.95 -18.64
N GLU A 202 -26.63 1.36 -19.55
CA GLU A 202 -27.93 1.91 -19.98
C GLU A 202 -29.12 0.97 -19.76
N ALA A 203 -29.45 0.70 -18.48
CA ALA A 203 -30.78 0.22 -18.10
C ALA A 203 -31.12 0.59 -16.64
N TYR A 204 -31.29 1.88 -16.36
CA TYR A 204 -31.99 2.32 -15.16
C TYR A 204 -33.47 2.53 -15.53
N GLU A 205 -34.28 1.48 -15.36
CA GLU A 205 -35.74 1.62 -15.51
C GLU A 205 -36.33 2.40 -14.33
N ASP A 206 -37.04 3.46 -14.68
CA ASP A 206 -37.75 4.38 -13.81
C ASP A 206 -39.02 3.72 -13.24
N TYR A 207 -39.02 3.41 -11.94
CA TYR A 207 -40.17 2.84 -11.22
C TYR A 207 -41.05 3.92 -10.54
N THR A 208 -41.04 5.17 -10.99
CA THR A 208 -41.86 6.25 -10.37
C THR A 208 -43.36 6.20 -10.68
N HIS A 209 -43.88 5.13 -11.27
CA HIS A 209 -45.32 5.00 -11.60
C HIS A 209 -46.11 3.94 -10.83
N LEU A 210 -45.58 3.35 -9.75
CA LEU A 210 -46.43 2.62 -8.80
C LEU A 210 -46.85 3.52 -7.62
N GLN A 211 -47.91 4.30 -7.84
CA GLN A 211 -48.97 4.59 -6.85
C GLN A 211 -50.16 5.32 -7.46
#